data_AF-A0A3N5RU72-F1
#
_entry.id   AF-A0A3N5RU72-F1
#
_cell.length_a   1.000
_cell.length_b   1.000
_cell.length_c   1.000
_cell.angle_alpha   90.00
_cell.angle_beta   90.00
_cell.angle_gamma   90.00
#
_symmetry.space_group_name_H-M   'P 1'
#
loop_
_entity.id
_entity.type
_entity.pdbx_description
1 polymer ?
#
loop_
_entity_poly.entity_id
_entity_poly.type
_entity_poly.pdbx_seq_one_letter_code
_entity_poly.pdbx_strand_id
1 'polypeptide(L)'
;MTEDPIISQLRVADEEILAQMEKTGTNFGEHNALVMKRHKLYLKYEKRAKNDTTRYLISTIRQNILTQIKLTVLEEELVKLTIRVENLEKKT
;
A
#
# COMPACT_ATOMS: atom_id res chain seq x y z
N MET A 1 -1.04 15.80 25.66
CA MET A 1 0.15 15.16 25.06
C MET A 1 0.39 15.82 23.71
N THR A 2 1.59 16.30 23.46
CA THR A 2 1.99 16.88 22.16
C THR A 2 2.21 15.75 21.16
N GLU A 3 1.67 15.88 19.94
CA GLU A 3 1.89 14.93 18.84
C GLU A 3 3.40 14.79 18.57
N ASP A 4 3.88 13.56 18.41
CA ASP A 4 5.29 13.31 18.05
C ASP A 4 5.55 13.94 16.66
N PRO A 5 6.53 14.84 16.51
CA PRO A 5 6.77 15.55 15.24
C PRO A 5 6.94 14.63 14.02
N ILE A 6 7.40 13.40 14.25
CA ILE A 6 7.53 12.40 13.18
C ILE A 6 6.17 11.99 12.58
N ILE A 7 5.09 12.02 13.36
CA ILE A 7 3.72 11.74 12.91
C ILE A 7 3.25 12.87 11.99
N SER A 8 3.44 14.13 12.38
CA SER A 8 3.04 15.26 11.54
C SER A 8 3.81 15.26 10.21
N GLN A 9 5.12 14.96 10.23
CA GLN A 9 5.93 14.83 9.01
C GLN A 9 5.51 13.64 8.14
N LEU A 10 5.15 12.51 8.76
CA LEU A 10 4.65 11.33 8.04
C LEU A 10 3.32 11.64 7.35
N ARG A 11 2.40 12.31 8.05
CA ARG A 11 1.08 12.67 7.52
C ARG A 11 1.20 13.53 6.26
N VAL A 12 2.01 14.60 6.28
CA VAL A 12 2.21 15.46 5.11
C VAL A 12 2.74 14.65 3.92
N ALA A 13 3.75 13.81 4.14
CA ALA A 13 4.32 12.99 3.08
C ALA A 13 3.33 11.91 2.57
N ASP A 14 2.44 11.40 3.42
CA ASP A 14 1.41 10.43 3.04
C ASP A 14 0.28 11.09 2.25
N GLU A 15 -0.16 12.29 2.65
CA GLU A 15 -1.16 13.11 1.96
C GLU A 15 -0.74 13.42 0.52
N GLU A 16 0.54 13.74 0.30
CA GLU A 16 1.08 13.94 -1.06
C GLU A 16 0.94 12.69 -1.95
N ILE A 17 1.11 11.49 -1.37
CA ILE A 17 0.95 10.23 -2.12
C ILE A 17 -0.53 9.92 -2.34
N LEU A 18 -1.38 10.14 -1.35
CA LEU A 18 -2.83 9.98 -1.48
C LEU A 18 -3.41 10.89 -2.58
N ALA A 19 -2.99 12.15 -2.64
CA ALA A 19 -3.38 13.07 -3.70
C ALA A 19 -2.91 12.62 -5.09
N GLN A 20 -1.78 11.89 -5.20
CA GLN A 20 -1.37 11.25 -6.45
C GLN A 20 -2.27 10.06 -6.78
N MET A 21 -2.65 9.25 -5.79
CA MET A 21 -3.52 8.08 -5.99
C MET A 21 -4.91 8.48 -6.49
N GLU A 22 -5.48 9.58 -5.98
CA GLU A 22 -6.74 10.13 -6.48
C GLU A 22 -6.67 10.52 -7.97
N LYS A 23 -5.50 10.98 -8.43
CA LYS A 23 -5.27 11.36 -9.83
C LYS A 23 -5.05 10.18 -10.78
N THR A 24 -4.64 9.02 -10.27
CA THR A 24 -4.39 7.84 -11.11
C THR A 24 -5.66 7.25 -11.73
N GLY A 25 -6.85 7.58 -11.22
CA GLY A 25 -8.12 7.11 -11.76
C GLY A 25 -8.19 5.58 -11.84
N THR A 26 -8.35 5.05 -13.05
CA THR A 26 -8.42 3.59 -13.32
C THR A 26 -7.07 2.97 -13.69
N ASN A 27 -5.97 3.73 -13.66
CA ASN A 27 -4.64 3.19 -13.93
C ASN A 27 -4.13 2.35 -12.75
N PHE A 28 -4.47 1.06 -12.78
CA PHE A 28 -4.15 0.11 -11.73
C PHE A 28 -2.65 -0.03 -11.48
N GLY A 29 -1.82 0.02 -12.53
CA GLY A 29 -0.37 -0.10 -12.40
C GLY A 29 0.25 1.09 -11.65
N GLU A 30 -0.16 2.31 -12.00
CA GLU A 30 0.28 3.52 -11.30
C GLU A 30 -0.24 3.56 -9.86
N HIS A 31 -1.50 3.18 -9.65
CA HIS A 31 -2.09 3.09 -8.31
C HIS A 31 -1.30 2.11 -7.42
N ASN A 32 -1.00 0.91 -7.92
CA ASN A 32 -0.26 -0.10 -7.18
C ASN A 32 1.18 0.37 -6.86
N ALA A 33 1.85 1.03 -7.80
CA ALA A 33 3.16 1.63 -7.56
C ALA A 33 3.14 2.67 -6.43
N LEU A 34 2.05 3.45 -6.32
CA LEU A 34 1.85 4.41 -5.23
C LEU A 34 1.56 3.72 -3.89
N VAL A 35 0.77 2.64 -3.85
CA VAL A 35 0.56 1.84 -2.63
C VAL A 35 1.90 1.29 -2.12
N MET A 36 2.76 0.77 -3.00
CA MET A 36 4.12 0.34 -2.63
C MET A 36 4.99 1.50 -2.13
N LYS A 37 4.87 2.69 -2.74
CA LYS A 37 5.57 3.91 -2.29
C LYS A 37 5.13 4.30 -0.87
N ARG A 38 3.83 4.24 -0.56
CA ARG A 38 3.30 4.43 0.80
C ARG A 38 3.90 3.44 1.78
N HIS A 39 3.93 2.14 1.46
CA HIS A 39 4.54 1.14 2.35
C HIS A 39 6.00 1.48 2.67
N LYS A 40 6.80 1.86 1.66
CA LYS A 40 8.20 2.25 1.84
C LYS A 40 8.34 3.51 2.70
N LEU A 41 7.45 4.48 2.53
CA LEU A 41 7.40 5.68 3.37
C LEU A 41 7.19 5.32 4.84
N TYR A 42 6.16 4.52 5.15
CA TYR A 42 5.88 4.11 6.53
C TYR A 42 7.04 3.30 7.15
N LEU A 43 7.67 2.40 6.38
CA LEU A 43 8.85 1.65 6.86
C LEU A 43 10.01 2.58 7.22
N LYS A 44 10.23 3.64 6.44
CA LYS A 44 11.28 4.64 6.71
C LYS A 44 11.01 5.39 8.02
N TYR A 45 9.76 5.75 8.29
CA TYR A 45 9.38 6.48 9.50
C TYR A 45 9.32 5.58 10.74
N GLU A 46 8.90 4.32 10.59
CA GLU A 46 8.95 3.32 11.66
C GLU A 46 10.38 3.15 12.20
N LYS A 47 11.37 3.04 11.30
CA LYS A 47 12.79 2.93 11.66
C LYS A 47 13.35 4.18 12.34
N ARG A 48 12.72 5.34 12.13
CA ARG A 48 13.12 6.63 12.72
C ARG A 48 12.42 6.93 14.05
N ALA A 49 11.32 6.24 14.34
CA ALA A 49 10.54 6.44 15.56
C ALA A 49 11.32 5.98 16.79
N LYS A 50 11.57 6.92 17.71
CA LYS A 50 12.26 6.65 18.98
C LYS A 50 11.33 6.13 20.06
N ASN A 51 10.05 6.54 20.04
CA ASN A 51 9.02 6.08 20.98
C ASN A 51 8.31 4.83 20.45
N ASP A 52 8.14 3.83 21.32
CA ASP A 52 7.47 2.57 21.03
C ASP A 52 6.00 2.77 20.63
N THR A 53 5.28 3.69 21.26
CA THR A 53 3.87 3.99 20.92
C THR A 53 3.77 4.53 19.49
N THR A 54 4.65 5.47 19.13
CA THR A 54 4.74 6.02 17.78
C THR A 54 5.10 4.93 16.77
N ARG A 55 6.10 4.10 17.09
CA ARG A 55 6.54 3.00 16.22
C ARG A 55 5.42 1.98 15.99
N TYR A 56 4.69 1.62 17.04
CA TYR A 56 3.56 0.69 16.97
C TYR A 56 2.44 1.23 16.07
N LEU A 57 2.08 2.52 16.20
CA LEU A 57 1.08 3.16 15.36
C LEU A 57 1.49 3.11 13.88
N ILE A 58 2.73 3.52 13.57
CA ILE A 58 3.27 3.51 12.20
C ILE A 58 3.30 2.08 11.63
N SER A 59 3.75 1.11 12.43
CA SER A 59 3.81 -0.31 12.02
C SER A 59 2.41 -0.86 11.71
N THR A 60 1.41 -0.51 12.51
CA THR A 60 0.02 -0.96 12.31
C THR A 60 -0.51 -0.47 10.95
N ILE A 61 -0.30 0.81 10.64
CA ILE A 61 -0.72 1.36 9.34
C ILE A 61 0.08 0.73 8.20
N ARG A 62 1.40 0.55 8.37
CA ARG A 62 2.24 -0.14 7.38
C ARG A 62 1.72 -1.54 7.06
N GLN A 63 1.30 -2.28 8.09
CA GLN A 63 0.78 -3.64 7.92
C GLN A 63 -0.53 -3.65 7.12
N ASN A 64 -1.41 -2.67 7.33
CA ASN A 64 -2.62 -2.51 6.52
C ASN A 64 -2.29 -2.23 5.04
N ILE A 65 -1.30 -1.38 4.77
CA ILE A 65 -0.83 -1.11 3.40
C ILE A 65 -0.22 -2.38 2.78
N LEU A 66 0.54 -3.17 3.55
CA LEU A 66 1.08 -4.45 3.07
C LEU A 66 -0.03 -5.43 2.69
N THR A 67 -1.12 -5.47 3.46
CA THR A 67 -2.29 -6.30 3.13
C THR A 67 -2.92 -5.86 1.81
N GLN A 68 -3.04 -4.55 1.54
CA GLN A 68 -3.53 -4.06 0.24
C GLN A 68 -2.65 -4.55 -0.93
N ILE A 69 -1.32 -4.46 -0.79
CA ILE A 69 -0.39 -4.96 -1.81
C ILE A 69 -0.61 -6.46 -2.06
N LYS A 70 -0.78 -7.26 -1.00
CA LYS A 70 -1.01 -8.70 -1.13
C LYS A 70 -2.34 -9.01 -1.82
N LEU A 71 -3.40 -8.27 -1.51
CA LEU A 71 -4.70 -8.43 -2.17
C LEU A 71 -4.60 -8.15 -3.67
N THR A 72 -3.93 -7.06 -4.06
CA THR A 72 -3.68 -6.74 -5.47
C THR A 72 -2.94 -7.86 -6.21
N VAL A 73 -1.90 -8.44 -5.62
CA VAL A 73 -1.18 -9.57 -6.22
C VAL A 73 -2.09 -10.79 -6.39
N LEU A 74 -2.92 -11.10 -5.38
CA LEU A 74 -3.88 -12.20 -5.45
C LEU A 74 -4.94 -11.99 -6.53
N GLU A 75 -5.45 -10.76 -6.69
CA GLU A 75 -6.40 -10.42 -7.77
C GLU A 75 -5.78 -10.65 -9.16
N GLU A 76 -4.52 -10.24 -9.36
CA GLU A 76 -3.81 -10.50 -10.62
C GLU A 76 -3.62 -11.99 -10.90
N GLU A 77 -3.31 -12.78 -9.88
CA GLU A 77 -3.17 -14.24 -10.00
C GLU A 77 -4.51 -14.91 -10.32
N LEU A 78 -5.60 -14.46 -9.69
CA LEU A 78 -6.96 -14.95 -9.97
C LEU A 78 -7.37 -14.69 -11.42
N VAL A 79 -7.14 -13.49 -11.95
CA VAL A 79 -7.45 -13.18 -13.36
C VAL A 79 -6.68 -14.09 -14.32
N LYS A 80 -5.38 -14.31 -14.08
CA LYS A 80 -4.56 -15.23 -14.89
C LYS A 80 -5.09 -16.65 -14.84
N LEU A 81 -5.52 -17.12 -13.66
CA LEU A 81 -6.10 -18.44 -13.49
C LEU A 81 -7.43 -18.58 -14.24
N THR A 82 -8.33 -17.60 -14.13
CA THR A 82 -9.62 -17.58 -14.84
C THR A 82 -9.42 -17.69 -16.35
N ILE A 83 -8.52 -16.89 -16.93
CA ILE A 83 -8.19 -16.96 -18.37
C ILE A 83 -7.66 -18.36 -18.75
N ARG A 84 -6.85 -18.97 -17.89
CA ARG A 84 -6.31 -20.32 -18.14
C ARG A 84 -7.44 -21.37 -18.13
N VAL A 85 -8.39 -21.27 -17.20
CA VAL A 85 -9.54 -22.18 -17.13
C VAL A 85 -10.43 -22.03 -18.37
N GLU A 86 -10.80 -20.81 -18.74
CA GLU A 86 -11.60 -20.55 -19.95
C GLU A 86 -10.96 -21.12 -21.22
N ASN A 87 -9.63 -21.02 -21.34
CA ASN A 87 -8.89 -21.56 -22.47
C ASN A 87 -8.83 -23.10 -22.48
N LEU A 88 -8.90 -23.75 -21.31
CA LEU A 88 -8.98 -25.20 -21.22
C LEU A 88 -10.40 -25.67 -21.60
N GLU A 89 -11.44 -25.01 -21.10
CA GLU A 89 -12.83 -25.32 -21.44
C GLU A 89 -13.11 -25.19 -22.93
N LYS A 90 -12.57 -24.16 -23.60
CA LYS A 90 -12.69 -24.00 -25.07
C LYS A 90 -11.95 -25.05 -25.90
N LYS A 91 -11.03 -25.82 -25.29
CA LYS A 91 -10.25 -26.88 -25.97
C LYS A 91 -10.85 -28.28 -25.77
N THR A 92 -11.81 -28.42 -24.86
CA THR A 92 -12.62 -29.62 -24.63
C THR A 92 -13.95 -29.52 -25.36
#